data_AF-A0A3A5UR02-F1
#
_entry.id   AF-A0A3A5UR02-F1
#
_cell.length_a   1.000
_cell.length_b   1.000
_cell.length_c   1.000
_cell.angle_alpha   90.00
_cell.angle_beta   90.00
_cell.angle_gamma   90.00
#
_symmetry.space_group_name_H-M   'P 1'
#
loop_
_entity.id
_entity.type
_entity.pdbx_description
1 polymer ?
#
loop_
_entity_poly.entity_id
_entity_poly.type
_entity_poly.pdbx_seq_one_letter_code
_entity_poly.pdbx_strand_id
1 'polypeptide(L)'
;MQFVYIRKHEHMYYGVCCGVMITILLMALRGSIRTLLLIGALAAVGSGVLTLGVGMDTPWAPWERSSETMFPPVLFTLASFVATVAFCATTVVFHASLKMVTSDPDKWWRVSGVLFLIAYGMFSFGSGTVEAAIMLNLLHLLVGLPALTLLPRAFRNVPHTSHSRSM
;
A
#
# COMPACT_ATOMS: atom_id res chain seq x y z
N MET A 1 -2.40 44.23 -17.61
CA MET A 1 -2.86 43.95 -16.23
C MET A 1 -3.89 42.81 -16.11
N GLN A 2 -4.34 42.18 -17.21
CA GLN A 2 -5.32 41.07 -17.17
C GLN A 2 -4.68 39.69 -16.91
N PHE A 3 -3.43 39.49 -17.35
CA PHE A 3 -2.68 38.24 -17.18
C PHE A 3 -2.31 37.91 -15.72
N VAL A 4 -2.18 38.92 -14.85
CA VAL A 4 -1.84 38.73 -13.43
C VAL A 4 -3.05 38.30 -12.60
N TYR A 5 -4.25 38.71 -13.02
CA TYR A 5 -5.49 38.37 -12.31
C TYR A 5 -5.93 36.92 -12.55
N ILE A 6 -5.75 36.43 -13.79
CA ILE A 6 -6.03 35.02 -14.15
C ILE A 6 -5.11 34.07 -13.39
N ARG A 7 -3.80 34.37 -13.32
CA ARG A 7 -2.83 33.55 -12.57
C ARG A 7 -3.14 33.50 -11.07
N LYS A 8 -3.67 34.59 -10.48
CA LYS A 8 -4.04 34.64 -9.06
C LYS A 8 -5.27 33.79 -8.75
N HIS A 9 -6.26 33.77 -9.64
CA HIS A 9 -7.44 32.91 -9.50
C HIS A 9 -7.10 31.44 -9.70
N GLU A 10 -6.27 31.08 -10.68
CA GLU A 10 -5.81 29.70 -10.85
C GLU A 10 -5.08 29.19 -9.61
N HIS A 11 -4.13 29.94 -9.05
CA HIS A 11 -3.44 29.54 -7.81
C HIS A 11 -4.38 29.40 -6.61
N MET A 12 -5.46 30.17 -6.53
CA MET A 12 -6.45 30.08 -5.46
C MET A 12 -7.33 28.83 -5.62
N TYR A 13 -7.76 28.50 -6.85
CA TYR A 13 -8.49 27.27 -7.15
C TYR A 13 -7.62 26.02 -6.98
N TYR A 14 -6.37 26.04 -7.44
CA TYR A 14 -5.42 24.94 -7.21
C TYR A 14 -5.07 24.78 -5.73
N GLY A 15 -4.93 25.86 -4.97
CA GLY A 15 -4.66 25.81 -3.53
C GLY A 15 -5.82 25.21 -2.73
N VAL A 16 -7.06 25.59 -3.05
CA VAL A 16 -8.27 25.03 -2.42
C VAL A 16 -8.50 23.58 -2.86
N CYS A 17 -8.35 23.26 -4.15
CA CYS A 17 -8.43 21.87 -4.64
C CYS A 17 -7.34 20.97 -4.04
N CYS A 18 -6.12 21.48 -3.89
CA CYS A 18 -5.00 20.75 -3.28
C CYS A 18 -5.27 20.47 -1.78
N GLY A 19 -5.76 21.47 -1.04
CA GLY A 19 -6.15 21.28 0.36
C GLY A 19 -7.28 20.26 0.53
N VAL A 20 -8.29 20.30 -0.34
CA VAL A 20 -9.39 19.33 -0.34
C VAL A 20 -8.90 17.93 -0.70
N MET A 21 -8.01 17.80 -1.70
CA MET A 21 -7.41 16.52 -2.10
C MET A 21 -6.62 15.88 -0.95
N ILE A 22 -5.73 16.64 -0.29
CA ILE A 22 -4.95 16.17 0.86
C ILE A 22 -5.88 15.72 1.99
N THR A 23 -6.95 16.48 2.25
CA THR A 23 -7.91 16.14 3.31
C THR A 23 -8.64 14.82 3.01
N ILE A 24 -9.06 14.60 1.76
CA ILE A 24 -9.69 13.33 1.34
C ILE A 24 -8.72 12.15 1.52
N LEU A 25 -7.45 12.32 1.13
CA LEU A 25 -6.42 11.30 1.30
C LEU A 25 -6.16 10.98 2.79
N LEU A 26 -6.08 12.01 3.64
CA LEU A 26 -5.91 11.85 5.09
C LEU A 26 -7.11 11.16 5.74
N MET A 27 -8.34 11.48 5.34
CA MET A 27 -9.54 10.79 5.83
C MET A 27 -9.57 9.33 5.40
N ALA A 28 -9.22 9.06 4.14
CA ALA A 28 -9.12 7.71 3.58
C ALA A 28 -8.08 6.87 4.35
N LEU A 29 -6.92 7.45 4.65
CA LEU A 29 -5.87 6.81 5.43
C LEU A 29 -6.32 6.56 6.88
N ARG A 30 -6.91 7.57 7.53
CA ARG A 30 -7.40 7.48 8.90
C ARG A 30 -8.49 6.40 9.04
N GLY A 31 -9.42 6.33 8.10
CA GLY A 31 -10.46 5.29 8.06
C GLY A 31 -9.91 3.88 7.86
N SER A 32 -8.69 3.76 7.32
CA SER A 32 -8.06 2.48 7.01
C SER A 32 -7.08 1.99 8.08
N ILE A 33 -6.77 2.79 9.12
CA ILE A 33 -5.75 2.46 10.15
C ILE A 33 -5.93 1.05 10.72
N ARG A 34 -7.16 0.66 11.08
CA ARG A 34 -7.43 -0.66 11.66
C ARG A 34 -7.10 -1.78 10.68
N THR A 35 -7.46 -1.61 9.41
CA THR A 35 -7.16 -2.58 8.34
C THR A 35 -5.66 -2.65 8.07
N LEU A 36 -4.97 -1.51 8.05
CA LEU A 36 -3.51 -1.43 7.89
C LEU A 36 -2.78 -2.18 9.01
N LEU A 37 -3.17 -1.94 10.26
CA LEU A 37 -2.60 -2.61 11.42
C LEU A 37 -2.88 -4.11 11.43
N LEU A 38 -4.07 -4.54 10.99
CA LEU A 38 -4.43 -5.96 10.92
C LEU A 38 -3.60 -6.68 9.86
N ILE A 39 -3.48 -6.11 8.66
CA ILE A 39 -2.66 -6.69 7.58
C ILE A 39 -1.18 -6.68 7.98
N GLY A 40 -0.71 -5.60 8.64
CA GLY A 40 0.63 -5.53 9.21
C GLY A 40 0.88 -6.62 10.25
N ALA A 41 -0.03 -6.82 11.20
CA ALA A 41 0.08 -7.85 12.22
C ALA A 41 0.11 -9.26 11.60
N LEU A 42 -0.69 -9.49 10.54
CA LEU A 42 -0.66 -10.73 9.79
C LEU A 42 0.70 -10.96 9.12
N ALA A 43 1.32 -9.91 8.57
CA ALA A 43 2.68 -9.98 8.04
C ALA A 43 3.72 -10.30 9.12
N ALA A 44 3.61 -9.69 10.30
CA ALA A 44 4.50 -9.95 11.44
C ALA A 44 4.39 -11.40 11.93
N VAL A 45 3.16 -11.90 12.07
CA VAL A 45 2.92 -13.29 12.48
C VAL A 45 3.38 -14.26 11.39
N GLY A 46 3.04 -14.00 10.13
CA GLY A 46 3.44 -14.84 9.01
C GLY A 46 4.97 -14.93 8.88
N SER A 47 5.65 -13.79 8.86
CA SER A 47 7.12 -13.74 8.83
C SER A 47 7.73 -14.41 10.07
N GLY A 48 7.18 -14.22 11.26
CA GLY A 48 7.69 -14.84 12.48
C GLY A 48 7.53 -16.35 12.51
N VAL A 49 6.41 -16.87 12.01
CA VAL A 49 6.22 -18.32 11.85
C VAL A 49 7.23 -18.89 10.85
N LEU A 50 7.45 -18.22 9.71
CA LEU A 50 8.39 -18.68 8.69
C LEU A 50 9.84 -18.61 9.18
N THR A 51 10.24 -17.56 9.90
CA THR A 51 11.64 -17.36 10.29
C THR A 51 12.00 -18.01 11.62
N LEU A 52 11.15 -17.88 12.65
CA LEU A 52 11.42 -18.45 13.98
C LEU A 52 10.86 -19.86 14.15
N GLY A 53 9.73 -20.16 13.50
CA GLY A 53 9.07 -21.46 13.59
C GLY A 53 9.64 -22.49 12.63
N VAL A 54 9.75 -22.12 11.34
CA VAL A 54 10.27 -23.00 10.28
C VAL A 54 11.79 -22.87 10.13
N GLY A 55 12.36 -21.71 10.46
CA GLY A 55 13.80 -21.46 10.35
C GLY A 55 14.23 -20.94 8.98
N MET A 56 13.34 -20.32 8.22
CA MET A 56 13.63 -19.87 6.86
C MET A 56 14.58 -18.68 6.80
N ASP A 57 15.39 -18.64 5.74
CA ASP A 57 16.29 -17.54 5.39
C ASP A 57 15.58 -16.18 5.33
N THR A 58 16.23 -15.16 5.89
CA THR A 58 15.73 -13.79 6.00
C THR A 58 16.52 -12.83 5.12
N PRO A 59 16.19 -12.72 3.82
CA PRO A 59 16.95 -11.90 2.88
C PRO A 59 16.93 -10.43 3.30
N TRP A 60 18.07 -9.76 3.21
CA TRP A 60 18.20 -8.32 3.44
C TRP A 60 17.36 -7.51 2.45
N ALA A 61 17.48 -7.81 1.15
CA ALA A 61 16.74 -7.12 0.10
C ALA A 61 16.73 -7.93 -1.21
N PRO A 62 15.57 -8.10 -1.88
CA PRO A 62 15.52 -8.80 -3.16
C PRO A 62 16.19 -8.06 -4.33
N TRP A 63 16.53 -6.77 -4.16
CA TRP A 63 17.22 -5.96 -5.17
C TRP A 63 18.75 -5.94 -5.04
N GLU A 64 19.31 -6.41 -3.91
CA GLU A 64 20.75 -6.40 -3.67
C GLU A 64 21.32 -7.81 -3.88
N ARG A 65 21.56 -8.17 -5.15
CA ARG A 65 21.94 -9.55 -5.54
C ARG A 65 23.35 -9.98 -5.09
N SER A 66 24.20 -9.04 -4.70
CA SER A 66 25.61 -9.27 -4.34
C SER A 66 25.82 -9.42 -2.83
N SER A 67 24.75 -9.36 -2.03
CA SER A 67 24.84 -9.35 -0.58
C SER A 67 24.36 -10.67 0.01
N GLU A 68 25.29 -11.42 0.61
CA GLU A 68 24.99 -12.59 1.45
C GLU A 68 24.44 -12.20 2.84
N THR A 69 24.11 -10.92 3.04
CA THR A 69 23.63 -10.45 4.35
C THR A 69 22.18 -10.84 4.57
N MET A 70 21.92 -11.43 5.73
CA MET A 70 20.60 -11.80 6.19
C MET A 70 20.21 -10.97 7.40
N PHE A 71 18.93 -10.67 7.53
CA PHE A 71 18.41 -10.01 8.73
C PHE A 71 18.35 -10.98 9.90
N PRO A 72 18.67 -10.55 11.12
CA PRO A 72 18.24 -11.29 12.31
C PRO A 72 16.72 -11.53 12.27
N PRO A 73 16.21 -12.74 12.58
CA PRO A 73 14.80 -13.09 12.44
C PRO A 73 13.83 -12.10 13.09
N VAL A 74 14.16 -11.59 14.28
CA VAL A 74 13.36 -10.60 15.00
C VAL A 74 13.29 -9.27 14.25
N LEU A 75 14.40 -8.83 13.66
CA LEU A 75 14.44 -7.62 12.85
C LEU A 75 13.66 -7.81 11.54
N PHE A 76 13.72 -8.99 10.94
CA PHE A 76 12.94 -9.32 9.74
C PHE A 76 11.42 -9.28 10.02
N THR A 77 10.97 -9.80 11.17
CA THR A 77 9.55 -9.70 11.57
C THR A 77 9.08 -8.25 11.73
N LEU A 78 9.90 -7.42 12.38
CA LEU A 78 9.58 -6.01 12.56
C LEU A 78 9.60 -5.26 11.23
N ALA A 79 10.59 -5.52 10.39
CA ALA A 79 10.69 -4.96 9.04
C ALA A 79 9.48 -5.34 8.19
N SER A 80 9.04 -6.60 8.25
CA SER A 80 7.86 -7.10 7.54
C SER A 80 6.58 -6.38 7.97
N PHE A 81 6.40 -6.13 9.28
CA PHE A 81 5.30 -5.32 9.79
C PHE A 81 5.33 -3.89 9.22
N VAL A 82 6.46 -3.19 9.39
CA VAL A 82 6.60 -1.78 8.98
C VAL A 82 6.46 -1.62 7.47
N ALA A 83 7.11 -2.48 6.69
CA ALA A 83 7.03 -2.47 5.24
C ALA A 83 5.59 -2.70 4.76
N THR A 84 4.87 -3.65 5.38
CA THR A 84 3.48 -3.93 5.03
C THR A 84 2.57 -2.74 5.34
N VAL A 85 2.69 -2.13 6.52
CA VAL A 85 1.88 -0.97 6.90
C VAL A 85 2.16 0.20 5.97
N ALA A 86 3.43 0.50 5.70
CA ALA A 86 3.84 1.58 4.81
C ALA A 86 3.36 1.36 3.37
N PHE A 87 3.53 0.15 2.84
CA PHE A 87 3.07 -0.20 1.50
C PHE A 87 1.55 -0.10 1.39
N CYS A 88 0.82 -0.71 2.34
CA CYS A 88 -0.64 -0.64 2.34
C CYS A 88 -1.14 0.81 2.50
N ALA A 89 -0.49 1.65 3.30
CA ALA A 89 -0.81 3.07 3.41
C ALA A 89 -0.64 3.80 2.06
N THR A 90 0.44 3.54 1.32
CA THR A 90 0.63 4.09 -0.03
C THR A 90 -0.46 3.60 -0.98
N THR A 91 -0.88 2.34 -0.87
CA THR A 91 -1.93 1.79 -1.72
C THR A 91 -3.32 2.36 -1.40
N VAL A 92 -3.59 2.74 -0.15
CA VAL A 92 -4.78 3.51 0.25
C VAL A 92 -4.82 4.84 -0.50
N VAL A 93 -3.70 5.57 -0.48
CA VAL A 93 -3.55 6.84 -1.19
C VAL A 93 -3.75 6.63 -2.69
N PHE A 94 -3.15 5.59 -3.27
CA PHE A 94 -3.32 5.24 -4.68
C PHE A 94 -4.77 4.93 -5.04
N HIS A 95 -5.49 4.12 -4.25
CA HIS A 95 -6.92 3.83 -4.48
C HIS A 95 -7.77 5.09 -4.40
N ALA A 96 -7.53 5.94 -3.42
CA ALA A 96 -8.22 7.22 -3.29
C ALA A 96 -7.96 8.15 -4.48
N SER A 97 -6.72 8.19 -4.99
CA SER A 97 -6.38 8.91 -6.22
C SER A 97 -7.06 8.31 -7.46
N LEU A 98 -7.16 6.99 -7.57
CA LEU A 98 -7.93 6.34 -8.64
C LEU A 98 -9.39 6.80 -8.63
N LYS A 99 -10.02 6.89 -7.45
CA LYS A 99 -11.41 7.41 -7.36
C LYS A 99 -11.58 8.83 -7.88
N MET A 100 -10.51 9.64 -7.89
CA MET A 100 -10.55 11.02 -8.38
C MET A 100 -10.33 11.11 -9.89
N VAL A 101 -9.62 10.15 -10.49
CA VAL A 101 -9.12 10.24 -11.88
C VAL A 101 -9.83 9.27 -12.82
N THR A 102 -10.43 8.18 -12.32
CA THR A 102 -11.11 7.18 -13.14
C THR A 102 -12.57 6.97 -12.74
N SER A 103 -13.39 6.61 -13.74
CA SER A 103 -14.78 6.18 -13.56
C SER A 103 -14.91 4.80 -12.90
N ASP A 104 -13.89 3.94 -13.02
CA ASP A 104 -13.91 2.55 -12.53
C ASP A 104 -12.74 2.25 -11.56
N PRO A 105 -12.68 2.87 -10.36
CA PRO A 105 -11.54 2.75 -9.45
C PRO A 105 -11.28 1.31 -8.97
N ASP A 106 -12.33 0.52 -8.75
CA ASP A 106 -12.18 -0.86 -8.26
C ASP A 106 -11.64 -1.80 -9.34
N LYS A 107 -11.93 -1.54 -10.62
CA LYS A 107 -11.37 -2.30 -11.75
C LYS A 107 -9.88 -2.04 -11.85
N TRP A 108 -9.48 -0.77 -11.85
CA TRP A 108 -8.08 -0.37 -11.93
C TRP A 108 -7.26 -0.77 -10.71
N TRP A 109 -7.87 -0.76 -9.53
CA TRP A 109 -7.28 -1.33 -8.31
C TRP A 109 -6.96 -2.81 -8.45
N ARG A 110 -7.91 -3.61 -8.95
CA ARG A 110 -7.69 -5.05 -9.15
C ARG A 110 -6.61 -5.31 -10.19
N VAL A 111 -6.64 -4.59 -11.31
CA VAL A 111 -5.64 -4.74 -12.39
C VAL A 111 -4.24 -4.39 -11.90
N SER A 112 -4.08 -3.22 -11.27
CA SER A 112 -2.78 -2.80 -10.70
C SER A 112 -2.31 -3.74 -9.60
N GLY A 113 -3.23 -4.23 -8.77
CA GLY A 113 -2.97 -5.22 -7.74
C GLY A 113 -2.46 -6.56 -8.28
N VAL A 114 -3.14 -7.11 -9.29
CA VAL A 114 -2.70 -8.36 -9.95
C VAL A 114 -1.35 -8.17 -10.63
N LEU A 115 -1.15 -7.04 -11.31
CA LEU A 115 0.13 -6.74 -11.94
C LEU A 115 1.26 -6.65 -10.92
N PHE A 116 1.01 -6.00 -9.77
CA PHE A 116 1.96 -5.91 -8.68
C PHE A 116 2.30 -7.29 -8.10
N LEU A 117 1.30 -8.14 -7.86
CA LEU A 117 1.52 -9.51 -7.37
C LEU A 117 2.44 -10.31 -8.30
N ILE A 118 2.22 -10.22 -9.61
CA ILE A 118 3.04 -10.92 -10.61
C ILE A 118 4.44 -10.34 -10.65
N ALA A 119 4.57 -9.01 -10.77
CA ALA A 119 5.86 -8.35 -10.90
C ALA A 119 6.74 -8.55 -9.67
N TYR A 120 6.19 -8.37 -8.47
CA TYR A 120 6.92 -8.56 -7.23
C TYR A 120 7.23 -10.03 -6.96
N GLY A 121 6.29 -10.95 -7.28
CA GLY A 121 6.54 -12.39 -7.15
C GLY A 121 7.71 -12.86 -8.02
N MET A 122 7.78 -12.37 -9.26
CA MET A 122 8.94 -12.63 -10.14
C MET A 122 10.22 -11.96 -9.63
N PHE A 123 10.14 -10.72 -9.14
CA PHE A 123 11.30 -9.99 -8.61
C PHE A 123 11.87 -10.64 -7.35
N SER A 124 11.02 -11.30 -6.54
CA SER A 124 11.44 -11.97 -5.30
C SER A 124 12.40 -13.14 -5.53
N PHE A 125 12.45 -13.72 -6.75
CA PHE A 125 13.47 -14.72 -7.10
C PHE A 125 14.90 -14.14 -7.21
N GLY A 126 15.05 -12.81 -7.16
CA GLY A 126 16.33 -12.13 -7.10
C GLY A 126 17.00 -12.15 -5.71
N SER A 127 16.38 -12.74 -4.68
CA SER A 127 16.84 -12.68 -3.28
C SER A 127 18.02 -13.59 -2.91
N GLY A 128 18.83 -14.01 -3.88
CA GLY A 128 20.03 -14.82 -3.65
C GLY A 128 19.75 -16.33 -3.51
N THR A 129 18.92 -16.74 -2.55
CA THR A 129 18.59 -18.16 -2.31
C THR A 129 17.16 -18.53 -2.72
N VAL A 130 16.94 -19.81 -3.09
CA VAL A 130 15.61 -20.35 -3.44
C VAL A 130 14.68 -20.29 -2.21
N GLU A 131 15.23 -20.53 -1.02
CA GLU A 131 14.49 -20.48 0.23
C GLU A 131 13.98 -19.07 0.56
N ALA A 132 14.86 -18.07 0.46
CA ALA A 132 14.49 -16.67 0.61
C ALA A 132 13.42 -16.24 -0.41
N ALA A 133 13.50 -16.71 -1.66
CA ALA A 133 12.53 -16.40 -2.70
C ALA A 133 11.15 -17.01 -2.39
N ILE A 134 11.11 -18.24 -1.88
CA ILE A 134 9.87 -18.90 -1.44
C ILE A 134 9.28 -18.15 -0.25
N MET A 135 10.10 -17.81 0.74
CA MET A 135 9.65 -17.09 1.93
C MET A 135 9.01 -15.75 1.56
N LEU A 136 9.67 -14.95 0.72
CA LEU A 136 9.17 -13.66 0.27
C LEU A 136 7.85 -13.82 -0.52
N ASN A 137 7.75 -14.82 -1.39
CA ASN A 137 6.51 -15.08 -2.14
C ASN A 137 5.35 -15.50 -1.21
N LEU A 138 5.60 -16.34 -0.22
CA LEU A 138 4.59 -16.74 0.77
C LEU A 138 4.10 -15.54 1.58
N LEU A 139 5.03 -14.72 2.09
CA LEU A 139 4.70 -13.51 2.83
C LEU A 139 3.94 -12.51 1.95
N HIS A 140 4.36 -12.36 0.69
CA HIS A 140 3.73 -11.49 -0.28
C HIS A 140 2.29 -11.90 -0.59
N LEU A 141 2.01 -13.20 -0.76
CA LEU A 141 0.65 -13.69 -0.98
C LEU A 141 -0.22 -13.51 0.27
N LEU A 142 0.34 -13.83 1.45
CA LEU A 142 -0.34 -13.72 2.74
C LEU A 142 -0.75 -12.29 3.08
N VAL A 143 0.01 -11.29 2.61
CA VAL A 143 -0.29 -9.86 2.79
C VAL A 143 -1.09 -9.29 1.63
N GLY A 144 -0.69 -9.62 0.39
CA GLY A 144 -1.24 -9.05 -0.83
C GLY A 144 -2.70 -9.42 -1.07
N LEU A 145 -3.11 -10.66 -0.80
CA LEU A 145 -4.49 -11.08 -0.99
C LEU A 145 -5.47 -10.39 0.00
N PRO A 146 -5.18 -10.32 1.31
CA PRO A 146 -5.98 -9.51 2.24
C PRO A 146 -5.99 -8.02 1.86
N ALA A 147 -4.86 -7.45 1.44
CA ALA A 147 -4.81 -6.05 1.01
C ALA A 147 -5.77 -5.81 -0.18
N LEU A 148 -5.73 -6.65 -1.21
CA LEU A 148 -6.58 -6.48 -2.40
C LEU A 148 -8.08 -6.59 -2.10
N THR A 149 -8.46 -7.40 -1.11
CA THR A 149 -9.86 -7.69 -0.78
C THR A 149 -10.43 -6.77 0.31
N LEU A 150 -9.63 -6.41 1.31
CA LEU A 150 -10.08 -5.65 2.48
C LEU A 150 -9.97 -4.14 2.30
N LEU A 151 -8.98 -3.64 1.56
CA LEU A 151 -8.80 -2.19 1.34
C LEU A 151 -10.00 -1.55 0.61
N PRO A 152 -10.50 -2.09 -0.52
CA PRO A 152 -11.69 -1.52 -1.18
C PRO A 152 -12.92 -1.50 -0.28
N ARG A 153 -13.07 -2.49 0.61
CA ARG A 153 -14.19 -2.58 1.55
C ARG A 153 -14.12 -1.51 2.63
N ALA A 154 -12.93 -1.15 3.10
CA ALA A 154 -12.74 -0.06 4.05
C ALA A 154 -13.21 1.29 3.46
N PHE A 155 -13.00 1.51 2.16
CA PHE A 155 -13.44 2.74 1.47
C PHE A 155 -14.91 2.77 1.08
N ARG A 156 -15.63 1.65 1.10
CA ARG A 156 -17.07 1.60 0.79
C ARG A 156 -17.94 2.13 1.95
N ASN A 157 -17.39 2.13 3.16
CA ASN A 157 -18.09 2.54 4.37
C ASN A 157 -17.88 4.01 4.74
N VAL A 158 -17.13 4.77 3.93
CA VAL A 158 -17.06 6.23 4.08
C VAL A 158 -18.32 6.80 3.41
N PRO A 159 -19.25 7.41 4.16
CA PRO A 159 -20.44 8.00 3.57
C PRO A 159 -20.01 9.03 2.53
N HIS A 160 -20.60 8.98 1.34
CA HIS A 160 -20.64 10.15 0.49
C HIS A 160 -21.29 11.26 1.32
N THR A 161 -20.51 12.20 1.82
CA THR A 161 -21.06 13.50 2.19
C THR A 161 -21.51 14.15 0.89
N SER A 162 -22.74 13.81 0.51
CA SER A 162 -23.54 14.52 -0.46
C SER A 162 -23.74 15.93 0.07
N HIS A 163 -22.78 16.81 -0.20
CA HIS A 163 -23.03 18.25 -0.17
C HIS A 163 -23.77 18.63 -1.46
N SER A 164 -24.96 18.05 -1.60
CA SER A 164 -26.02 18.50 -2.50
C SER A 164 -27.29 18.54 -1.67
N ARG A 165 -27.41 19.61 -0.88
CA ARG A 165 -28.69 20.15 -0.41
C ARG A 165 -28.49 21.61 -0.03
N SER A 166 -29.30 22.45 -0.69
CA SER A 166 -29.57 23.87 -0.49
C SER A 166 -28.40 24.84 -0.57
N MET A 167 -28.24 25.48 -1.73
CA MET A 167 -28.72 26.86 -1.96
C MET A 167 -28.75 27.16 -3.46
#